data_AF-A0A914PAD4-F1
#
_entry.id   AF-A0A914PAD4-F1
#
_cell.length_a   1.000
_cell.length_b   1.000
_cell.length_c   1.000
_cell.angle_alpha   90.00
_cell.angle_beta   90.00
_cell.angle_gamma   90.00
#
_symmetry.space_group_name_H-M   'P 1'
#
loop_
_entity.id
_entity.type
_entity.pdbx_description
1 polymer ?
#
loop_
_entity_poly.entity_id
_entity_poly.type
_entity_poly.pdbx_seq_one_letter_code
_entity_poly.pdbx_strand_id
1 'polypeptide(L)'
;MSFNIFIIFSLFIGINCLTGPFTEDFRLWLESAGYADYNFPSLHLGVNASYGGKDYKEQEIKRNPVIFIHGNSDGALDDGTEFSSGFTASIRHFLSNGYTSGELYAITWGDRKLAKSFNREHTCATLLRIRRFVEAVLTYTNSTKIDIIAHSMGVTLARQIIRGGIIRDNIEACMIGKPINHQIHTFVGIAAANYGLCSCNKETAAKVPACGIMVSKIYRTDDKKL
;
A
#
# COMPACT_ATOMS: atom_id res chain seq x y z
N MET A 1 -50.50 -30.61 -30.27
CA MET A 1 -49.99 -29.26 -29.91
C MET A 1 -48.78 -29.46 -29.04
N SER A 2 -47.57 -29.27 -29.59
CA SER A 2 -46.32 -29.40 -28.84
C SER A 2 -45.89 -28.01 -28.37
N PHE A 3 -45.80 -27.81 -27.05
CA PHE A 3 -45.31 -26.56 -26.45
C PHE A 3 -43.79 -26.64 -26.33
N ASN A 4 -43.07 -25.84 -27.13
CA ASN A 4 -41.63 -25.62 -26.94
C ASN A 4 -41.44 -24.53 -25.89
N ILE A 5 -40.86 -24.90 -24.74
CA ILE A 5 -40.44 -23.96 -23.70
C ILE A 5 -39.04 -23.46 -24.07
N PHE A 6 -38.95 -22.18 -24.44
CA PHE A 6 -37.67 -21.49 -24.58
C PHE A 6 -37.24 -20.98 -23.20
N ILE A 7 -36.18 -21.58 -22.64
CA ILE A 7 -35.51 -21.08 -21.44
C ILE A 7 -34.53 -20.00 -21.88
N ILE A 8 -34.85 -18.74 -21.57
CA ILE A 8 -33.94 -17.60 -21.75
C ILE A 8 -32.97 -17.59 -20.56
N PHE A 9 -31.72 -18.00 -20.79
CA PHE A 9 -30.63 -17.75 -19.85
C PHE A 9 -30.28 -16.26 -19.92
N SER A 10 -30.75 -15.48 -18.95
CA SER A 10 -30.27 -14.12 -18.74
C SER A 10 -28.84 -14.19 -18.22
N LEU A 11 -27.87 -13.89 -19.09
CA LEU A 11 -26.47 -13.72 -18.69
C LEU A 11 -26.37 -12.39 -17.95
N PHE A 12 -26.46 -12.42 -16.61
CA PHE A 12 -26.09 -11.27 -15.80
C PHE A 12 -24.58 -11.04 -15.98
N ILE A 13 -24.22 -10.10 -16.85
CA ILE A 13 -22.87 -9.55 -16.89
C ILE A 13 -22.76 -8.67 -15.65
N GLY A 14 -22.46 -9.29 -14.51
CA GLY A 14 -22.08 -8.57 -13.31
C GLY A 14 -20.84 -7.76 -13.64
N ILE A 15 -20.94 -6.43 -13.56
CA ILE A 15 -19.75 -5.59 -13.47
C ILE A 15 -19.07 -6.04 -12.18
N ASN A 16 -18.02 -6.86 -12.29
CA ASN A 16 -17.19 -7.21 -11.15
C ASN A 16 -16.54 -5.93 -10.66
N CYS A 17 -17.19 -5.27 -9.71
CA CYS A 17 -16.65 -4.09 -9.07
C CYS A 17 -15.40 -4.56 -8.34
N LEU A 18 -14.28 -3.88 -8.60
CA LEU A 18 -13.05 -4.11 -7.86
C LEU A 18 -13.31 -3.69 -6.41
N THR A 19 -13.37 -4.65 -5.51
CA THR A 19 -13.66 -4.39 -4.09
C THR A 19 -12.55 -4.93 -3.20
N GLY A 20 -12.27 -4.19 -2.14
CA GLY A 20 -11.57 -4.68 -0.97
C GLY A 20 -12.54 -5.39 0.00
N PRO A 21 -12.07 -5.81 1.20
CA PRO A 21 -10.68 -5.77 1.65
C PRO A 21 -9.81 -6.81 0.92
N PHE A 22 -8.64 -7.13 1.48
CA PHE A 22 -7.87 -8.29 1.02
C PHE A 22 -8.72 -9.57 0.95
N THR A 23 -8.32 -10.48 0.06
CA THR A 23 -8.95 -11.80 -0.06
C THR A 23 -8.94 -12.52 1.29
N GLU A 24 -9.90 -13.43 1.48
CA GLU A 24 -10.00 -14.21 2.73
C GLU A 24 -8.70 -14.97 3.02
N ASP A 25 -8.10 -15.61 2.00
CA ASP A 25 -6.85 -16.34 2.15
C ASP A 25 -5.72 -15.46 2.71
N PHE A 26 -5.55 -14.25 2.17
CA PHE A 26 -4.49 -13.36 2.64
C PHE A 26 -4.79 -12.82 4.04
N ARG A 27 -6.06 -12.54 4.38
CA ARG A 27 -6.43 -12.11 5.74
C ARG A 27 -6.17 -13.19 6.79
N LEU A 28 -6.60 -14.43 6.52
CA LEU A 28 -6.35 -15.56 7.41
C LEU A 28 -4.85 -15.84 7.56
N TRP A 29 -4.09 -15.74 6.46
CA TRP A 29 -2.64 -15.86 6.51
C TRP A 29 -2.02 -14.77 7.38
N LEU A 30 -2.40 -13.50 7.21
CA LEU A 30 -1.90 -12.37 8.01
C LEU A 30 -2.14 -12.57 9.51
N GLU A 31 -3.34 -13.02 9.89
CA GLU A 31 -3.65 -13.34 11.29
C GLU A 31 -2.75 -14.47 11.81
N SER A 32 -2.66 -15.58 11.08
CA SER A 32 -1.83 -16.72 11.48
C SER A 32 -0.34 -16.40 11.57
N ALA A 33 0.14 -15.45 10.76
CA ALA A 33 1.53 -15.00 10.71
C ALA A 33 1.85 -13.87 11.71
N GLY A 34 0.90 -13.48 12.56
CA GLY A 34 1.12 -12.49 13.62
C GLY A 34 1.06 -11.02 13.15
N TYR A 35 0.38 -10.73 12.04
CA TYR A 35 0.24 -9.37 11.51
C TYR A 35 -1.08 -8.67 11.91
N ALA A 36 -1.90 -9.28 12.77
CA ALA A 36 -3.22 -8.78 13.14
C ALA A 36 -3.18 -7.31 13.64
N ASP A 37 -2.22 -6.98 14.52
CA ASP A 37 -2.11 -5.65 15.15
C ASP A 37 -1.80 -4.51 14.17
N TYR A 38 -1.28 -4.83 12.97
CA TYR A 38 -1.00 -3.81 11.97
C TYR A 38 -2.25 -3.31 11.24
N ASN A 39 -3.37 -4.03 11.34
CA ASN A 39 -4.64 -3.69 10.69
C ASN A 39 -4.46 -3.37 9.18
N PHE A 40 -3.62 -4.11 8.46
CA PHE A 40 -3.41 -3.88 7.02
C PHE A 40 -4.70 -3.91 6.18
N PRO A 41 -5.67 -4.81 6.45
CA PRO A 41 -6.90 -4.87 5.65
C PRO A 41 -7.74 -3.59 5.71
N SER A 42 -7.65 -2.82 6.80
CA SER A 42 -8.43 -1.59 7.01
C SER A 42 -9.94 -1.81 6.91
N LEU A 43 -10.45 -2.87 7.54
CA LEU A 43 -11.83 -3.37 7.40
C LEU A 43 -12.92 -2.33 7.66
N HIS A 44 -12.65 -1.32 8.49
CA HIS A 44 -13.57 -0.20 8.76
C HIS A 44 -13.95 0.63 7.52
N LEU A 45 -13.21 0.49 6.41
CA LEU A 45 -13.49 1.15 5.13
C LEU A 45 -14.37 0.31 4.18
N GLY A 46 -14.79 -0.89 4.60
CA GLY A 46 -15.65 -1.77 3.83
C GLY A 46 -15.06 -2.14 2.47
N VAL A 47 -15.85 -1.98 1.40
CA VAL A 47 -15.45 -2.34 0.03
C VAL A 47 -14.34 -1.46 -0.55
N ASN A 48 -14.05 -0.31 0.06
CA ASN A 48 -13.01 0.64 -0.37
C ASN A 48 -11.73 0.52 0.48
N ALA A 49 -11.60 -0.59 1.21
CA ALA A 49 -10.45 -0.88 2.06
C ALA A 49 -9.21 -1.26 1.23
N SER A 50 -8.21 -1.87 1.88
CA SER A 50 -7.01 -2.37 1.18
C SER A 50 -7.38 -3.49 0.19
N TYR A 51 -6.56 -3.74 -0.83
CA TYR A 51 -6.86 -4.68 -1.92
C TYR A 51 -5.74 -5.68 -2.17
N GLY A 52 -6.08 -6.91 -2.55
CA GLY A 52 -5.12 -7.92 -3.00
C GLY A 52 -5.15 -9.21 -2.20
N GLY A 53 -4.33 -10.16 -2.62
CA GLY A 53 -4.26 -11.49 -2.02
C GLY A 53 -4.69 -12.56 -3.00
N LYS A 54 -4.27 -13.80 -2.74
CA LYS A 54 -4.61 -14.93 -3.60
C LYS A 54 -6.10 -15.24 -3.52
N ASP A 55 -6.66 -15.69 -4.64
CA ASP A 55 -8.03 -16.18 -4.71
C ASP A 55 -8.20 -17.48 -3.91
N TYR A 56 -7.13 -18.27 -3.83
CA TYR A 56 -7.02 -19.50 -3.04
C TYR A 56 -5.56 -19.78 -2.65
N LYS A 57 -5.35 -20.52 -1.57
CA LYS A 57 -4.05 -20.74 -0.92
C LYS A 57 -2.94 -21.21 -1.87
N GLU A 58 -3.24 -22.19 -2.72
CA GLU A 58 -2.31 -22.80 -3.66
C GLU A 58 -2.18 -22.03 -4.99
N GLN A 59 -2.76 -20.84 -5.11
CA GLN A 59 -2.63 -20.04 -6.33
C GLN A 59 -1.16 -19.72 -6.59
N GLU A 60 -0.72 -20.09 -7.80
CA GLU A 60 0.63 -19.83 -8.29
C GLU A 60 0.80 -18.34 -8.61
N ILE A 61 1.90 -17.76 -8.13
CA ILE A 61 2.32 -16.39 -8.43
C ILE A 61 3.35 -16.45 -9.56
N LYS A 62 3.03 -15.89 -10.72
CA LYS A 62 3.83 -16.02 -11.95
C LYS A 62 4.70 -14.80 -12.22
N ARG A 63 4.33 -13.66 -11.64
CA ARG A 63 5.03 -12.37 -11.79
C ARG A 63 5.50 -11.85 -10.44
N ASN A 64 6.43 -10.89 -10.46
CA ASN A 64 6.74 -10.13 -9.26
C ASN A 64 5.46 -9.45 -8.76
N PRO A 65 5.10 -9.62 -7.48
CA PRO A 65 3.96 -8.92 -6.91
C PRO A 65 4.14 -7.40 -7.00
N VAL A 66 3.07 -6.70 -7.37
CA VAL A 66 3.04 -5.24 -7.46
C VAL A 66 2.39 -4.67 -6.21
N ILE A 67 3.09 -3.78 -5.50
CA ILE A 67 2.60 -3.11 -4.31
C ILE A 67 2.32 -1.64 -4.60
N PHE A 68 1.08 -1.21 -4.36
CA PHE A 68 0.61 0.15 -4.54
C PHE A 68 0.57 0.92 -3.21
N ILE A 69 1.16 2.12 -3.20
CA ILE A 69 1.24 2.98 -2.01
C ILE A 69 0.72 4.39 -2.35
N HIS A 70 -0.44 4.75 -1.79
CA HIS A 70 -1.18 5.95 -2.17
C HIS A 70 -0.62 7.24 -1.57
N GLY A 71 -1.14 8.37 -2.04
CA GLY A 71 -0.76 9.70 -1.59
C GLY A 71 -1.43 10.14 -0.29
N ASN A 72 -1.13 11.37 0.14
CA ASN A 72 -1.72 11.94 1.34
C ASN A 72 -3.24 12.09 1.20
N SER A 73 -4.02 11.63 2.19
CA SER A 73 -5.50 11.65 2.21
C SER A 73 -6.23 10.72 1.23
N ASP A 74 -5.51 9.85 0.54
CA ASP A 74 -6.08 8.92 -0.45
C ASP A 74 -6.26 7.51 0.19
N GLY A 75 -6.61 6.50 -0.60
CA GLY A 75 -6.67 5.10 -0.18
C GLY A 75 -6.19 4.12 -1.23
N ALA A 76 -6.27 2.82 -0.93
CA ALA A 76 -5.93 1.76 -1.88
C ALA A 76 -6.88 1.72 -3.09
N LEU A 77 -8.19 1.82 -2.82
CA LEU A 77 -9.26 1.79 -3.81
C LEU A 77 -10.08 3.07 -3.79
N ASP A 78 -10.67 3.42 -4.91
CA ASP A 78 -11.66 4.49 -5.09
C ASP A 78 -12.79 4.44 -4.05
N ASP A 79 -13.08 5.55 -3.38
CA ASP A 79 -14.24 5.68 -2.48
C ASP A 79 -15.40 6.50 -3.06
N GLY A 80 -15.29 6.92 -4.33
CA GLY A 80 -16.28 7.74 -5.01
C GLY A 80 -16.14 9.24 -4.77
N THR A 81 -15.11 9.69 -4.05
CA THR A 81 -14.82 11.12 -3.83
C THR A 81 -13.70 11.63 -4.74
N GLU A 82 -13.75 12.92 -5.10
CA GLU A 82 -12.94 13.55 -6.15
C GLU A 82 -11.41 13.36 -5.99
N PHE A 83 -10.91 13.27 -4.76
CA PHE A 83 -9.47 13.21 -4.46
C PHE A 83 -9.02 11.88 -3.85
N SER A 84 -9.81 10.83 -4.04
CA SER A 84 -9.68 9.57 -3.29
C SER A 84 -9.95 8.37 -4.21
N SER A 85 -9.45 8.43 -5.44
CA SER A 85 -9.62 7.38 -6.45
C SER A 85 -8.74 6.14 -6.19
N GLY A 86 -7.75 6.26 -5.30
CA GLY A 86 -6.73 5.26 -5.05
C GLY A 86 -6.08 4.73 -6.33
N PHE A 87 -5.86 3.42 -6.37
CA PHE A 87 -5.29 2.70 -7.52
C PHE A 87 -6.30 1.84 -8.27
N THR A 88 -7.61 2.04 -8.07
CA THR A 88 -8.65 1.20 -8.69
C THR A 88 -8.49 1.07 -10.20
N ALA A 89 -8.27 2.18 -10.91
CA ALA A 89 -8.08 2.16 -12.36
C ALA A 89 -6.77 1.44 -12.77
N SER A 90 -5.70 1.62 -12.00
CA SER A 90 -4.42 0.96 -12.23
C SER A 90 -4.56 -0.56 -12.03
N ILE A 91 -5.14 -0.99 -10.92
CA ILE A 91 -5.36 -2.41 -10.62
C ILE A 91 -6.22 -3.07 -11.71
N ARG A 92 -7.31 -2.42 -12.15
CA ARG A 92 -8.13 -2.91 -13.26
C ARG A 92 -7.32 -3.07 -14.54
N HIS A 93 -6.42 -2.15 -14.84
CA HIS A 93 -5.53 -2.24 -16.00
C HIS A 93 -4.56 -3.44 -15.88
N PHE A 94 -3.98 -3.69 -14.71
CA PHE A 94 -3.14 -4.87 -14.50
C PHE A 94 -3.94 -6.17 -14.67
N LEU A 95 -5.14 -6.25 -14.07
CA LEU A 95 -6.03 -7.41 -14.20
C LEU A 95 -6.42 -7.66 -15.68
N SER A 96 -6.75 -6.60 -16.43
CA SER A 96 -7.06 -6.73 -17.86
C SER A 96 -5.88 -7.16 -18.72
N ASN A 97 -4.65 -7.07 -18.20
CA ASN A 97 -3.41 -7.51 -18.83
C ASN A 97 -2.88 -8.83 -18.24
N GLY A 98 -3.76 -9.60 -17.60
CA GLY A 98 -3.48 -10.98 -17.19
C GLY A 98 -2.73 -11.12 -15.87
N TYR A 99 -2.64 -10.07 -15.06
CA TYR A 99 -2.30 -10.21 -13.64
C TYR A 99 -3.48 -10.79 -12.87
N THR A 100 -3.20 -11.40 -11.72
CA THR A 100 -4.23 -11.87 -10.78
C THR A 100 -4.26 -11.01 -9.51
N SER A 101 -5.33 -11.12 -8.70
CA SER A 101 -5.37 -10.49 -7.36
C SER A 101 -4.21 -10.95 -6.47
N GLY A 102 -3.76 -12.19 -6.63
CA GLY A 102 -2.58 -12.73 -5.92
C GLY A 102 -1.26 -12.07 -6.32
N GLU A 103 -1.22 -11.28 -7.39
CA GLU A 103 -0.04 -10.56 -7.86
C GLU A 103 -0.14 -9.04 -7.61
N LEU A 104 -1.25 -8.53 -7.04
CA LEU A 104 -1.53 -7.11 -6.90
C LEU A 104 -1.95 -6.78 -5.47
N TYR A 105 -1.26 -5.83 -4.83
CA TYR A 105 -1.45 -5.51 -3.42
C TYR A 105 -1.48 -4.00 -3.21
N ALA A 106 -2.54 -3.47 -2.60
CA ALA A 106 -2.65 -2.05 -2.28
C ALA A 106 -3.05 -1.85 -0.83
N ILE A 107 -2.30 -1.04 -0.08
CA ILE A 107 -2.58 -0.76 1.32
C ILE A 107 -3.14 0.65 1.51
N THR A 108 -4.22 0.78 2.26
CA THR A 108 -4.66 2.07 2.81
C THR A 108 -3.85 2.37 4.08
N TRP A 109 -2.76 3.12 3.95
CA TRP A 109 -1.77 3.30 5.03
C TRP A 109 -2.19 4.33 6.09
N GLY A 110 -3.12 5.22 5.76
CA GLY A 110 -3.61 6.28 6.63
C GLY A 110 -5.10 6.56 6.44
N ASP A 111 -5.61 7.61 7.07
CA ASP A 111 -7.00 8.02 6.90
C ASP A 111 -7.20 8.83 5.60
N ARG A 112 -8.43 8.82 5.08
CA ARG A 112 -8.81 9.43 3.80
C ARG A 112 -9.30 10.88 3.92
N LYS A 113 -8.98 11.58 5.02
CA LYS A 113 -9.57 12.90 5.34
C LYS A 113 -8.70 14.04 4.81
N LEU A 114 -9.14 14.73 3.76
CA LEU A 114 -8.41 15.88 3.18
C LEU A 114 -8.12 16.99 4.21
N ALA A 115 -9.04 17.23 5.16
CA ALA A 115 -8.87 18.21 6.24
C ALA A 115 -7.67 17.93 7.16
N LYS A 116 -7.14 16.69 7.16
CA LYS A 116 -5.96 16.31 7.95
C LYS A 116 -4.67 16.28 7.13
N SER A 117 -4.69 16.66 5.85
CA SER A 117 -3.53 16.62 4.94
C SER A 117 -2.30 17.32 5.51
N PHE A 118 -2.49 18.50 6.12
CA PHE A 118 -1.43 19.29 6.75
C PHE A 118 -0.85 18.69 8.03
N ASN A 119 -1.52 17.70 8.62
CA ASN A 119 -1.12 17.05 9.86
C ASN A 119 -0.41 15.71 9.64
N ARG A 120 -0.26 15.24 8.40
CA ARG A 120 0.34 13.92 8.11
C ARG A 120 1.83 14.04 7.87
N GLU A 121 2.61 13.44 8.75
CA GLU A 121 4.07 13.32 8.66
C GLU A 121 4.51 11.89 8.31
N HIS A 122 5.79 11.74 8.01
CA HIS A 122 6.47 10.45 7.93
C HIS A 122 6.79 9.94 9.33
N THR A 123 5.79 9.44 10.04
CA THR A 123 5.97 8.90 11.40
C THR A 123 6.58 7.50 11.39
N CYS A 124 7.23 7.15 12.50
CA CYS A 124 7.73 5.80 12.74
C CYS A 124 6.64 4.72 12.61
N ALA A 125 5.48 4.93 13.22
CA ALA A 125 4.34 4.01 13.10
C ALA A 125 3.90 3.78 11.65
N THR A 126 3.76 4.84 10.85
CA THR A 126 3.36 4.73 9.43
C THR A 126 4.41 3.99 8.61
N LEU A 127 5.68 4.32 8.78
CA LEU A 127 6.77 3.70 8.03
C LEU A 127 6.96 2.24 8.40
N LEU A 128 6.90 1.89 9.68
CA LEU A 128 6.94 0.50 10.13
C LEU A 128 5.74 -0.29 9.60
N ARG A 129 4.53 0.28 9.64
CA ARG A 129 3.34 -0.38 9.09
C ARG A 129 3.50 -0.68 7.60
N ILE A 130 3.90 0.29 6.78
CA ILE A 130 4.10 0.07 5.34
C ILE A 130 5.25 -0.92 5.09
N ARG A 131 6.35 -0.81 5.84
CA ARG A 131 7.49 -1.72 5.74
C ARG A 131 7.09 -3.17 6.00
N ARG A 132 6.32 -3.40 7.07
CA ARG A 132 5.86 -4.73 7.47
C ARG A 132 4.85 -5.30 6.48
N PHE A 133 4.02 -4.45 5.87
CA PHE A 133 3.15 -4.87 4.78
C PHE A 133 3.95 -5.37 3.57
N VAL A 134 5.00 -4.65 3.17
CA VAL A 134 5.89 -5.07 2.08
C VAL A 134 6.55 -6.43 2.35
N GLU A 135 7.10 -6.61 3.56
CA GLU A 135 7.71 -7.88 4.00
C GLU A 135 6.68 -9.02 4.07
N ALA A 136 5.45 -8.72 4.50
CA ALA A 136 4.36 -9.67 4.53
C ALA A 136 3.98 -10.15 3.12
N VAL A 137 3.88 -9.24 2.13
CA VAL A 137 3.60 -9.60 0.73
C VAL A 137 4.71 -10.48 0.15
N LEU A 138 5.98 -10.12 0.35
CA LEU A 138 7.12 -10.94 -0.07
C LEU A 138 7.04 -12.37 0.50
N THR A 139 6.73 -12.49 1.80
CA THR A 139 6.65 -13.78 2.48
C THR A 139 5.44 -14.60 2.01
N TYR A 140 4.26 -13.98 1.94
CA TYR A 140 3.00 -14.63 1.54
C TYR A 140 3.03 -15.16 0.11
N THR A 141 3.63 -14.40 -0.80
CA THR A 141 3.78 -14.78 -2.21
C THR A 141 4.98 -15.68 -2.45
N ASN A 142 5.84 -15.89 -1.45
CA ASN A 142 7.14 -16.55 -1.57
C ASN A 142 8.00 -15.95 -2.70
N SER A 143 7.89 -14.64 -2.91
CA SER A 143 8.62 -13.93 -3.98
C SER A 143 9.94 -13.38 -3.46
N THR A 144 10.99 -13.47 -4.29
CA THR A 144 12.30 -12.89 -3.96
C THR A 144 12.39 -11.40 -4.29
N LYS A 145 11.53 -10.93 -5.20
CA LYS A 145 11.42 -9.53 -5.60
C LYS A 145 9.97 -9.08 -5.76
N ILE A 146 9.77 -7.79 -5.60
CA ILE A 146 8.48 -7.10 -5.83
C ILE A 146 8.69 -5.84 -6.66
N ASP A 147 7.61 -5.34 -7.24
CA ASP A 147 7.53 -4.03 -7.86
C ASP A 147 6.73 -3.09 -6.96
N ILE A 148 7.13 -1.81 -6.85
CA ILE A 148 6.40 -0.80 -6.08
C ILE A 148 5.97 0.33 -7.01
N ILE A 149 4.68 0.65 -6.98
CA ILE A 149 4.10 1.83 -7.63
C ILE A 149 3.55 2.74 -6.54
N ALA A 150 4.09 3.94 -6.44
CA ALA A 150 3.72 4.87 -5.38
C ALA A 150 3.34 6.24 -5.95
N HIS A 151 2.42 6.92 -5.26
CA HIS A 151 1.91 8.23 -5.67
C HIS A 151 2.11 9.28 -4.56
N SER A 152 2.53 10.50 -4.94
CA SER A 152 2.64 11.66 -4.07
C SER A 152 3.44 11.36 -2.80
N MET A 153 2.88 11.59 -1.60
CA MET A 153 3.51 11.26 -0.32
C MET A 153 3.90 9.78 -0.20
N GLY A 154 3.13 8.88 -0.81
CA GLY A 154 3.42 7.45 -0.88
C GLY A 154 4.78 7.14 -1.47
N VAL A 155 5.28 7.95 -2.41
CA VAL A 155 6.62 7.78 -3.00
C VAL A 155 7.70 8.01 -1.96
N THR A 156 7.59 9.10 -1.20
CA THR A 156 8.58 9.43 -0.17
C THR A 156 8.55 8.44 1.00
N LEU A 157 7.36 7.95 1.38
CA LEU A 157 7.20 6.84 2.34
C LEU A 157 7.87 5.56 1.82
N ALA A 158 7.58 5.17 0.57
CA ALA A 158 8.14 3.98 -0.06
C ALA A 158 9.68 4.05 -0.19
N ARG A 159 10.23 5.20 -0.58
CA ARG A 159 11.70 5.38 -0.62
C ARG A 159 12.33 5.17 0.75
N GLN A 160 11.70 5.67 1.80
CA GLN A 160 12.22 5.55 3.15
C GLN A 160 12.14 4.09 3.67
N ILE A 161 11.04 3.36 3.43
CA ILE A 161 10.94 1.96 3.85
C ILE A 161 11.85 1.03 3.02
N ILE A 162 12.13 1.36 1.76
CA ILE A 162 13.11 0.64 0.92
C ILE A 162 14.53 0.85 1.45
N ARG A 163 14.88 2.11 1.74
CA ARG A 163 16.19 2.47 2.28
C ARG A 163 16.42 1.90 3.69
N GLY A 164 15.36 1.76 4.49
CA GLY A 164 15.47 1.33 5.88
C GLY A 164 16.26 2.33 6.74
N GLY A 165 17.00 1.81 7.72
CA GLY A 165 17.78 2.58 8.66
C GLY A 165 17.03 2.98 9.92
N ILE A 166 17.64 3.88 10.68
CA ILE A 166 17.05 4.47 11.87
C ILE A 166 16.48 5.82 11.49
N ILE A 167 15.24 6.03 11.86
CA ILE A 167 14.53 7.28 11.66
C ILE A 167 14.28 7.90 13.02
N ARG A 168 14.43 9.21 13.09
CA ARG A 168 14.02 9.99 14.23
C ARG A 168 13.02 11.02 13.75
N ASP A 169 11.79 10.87 14.17
CA ASP A 169 10.79 11.91 14.07
C ASP A 169 10.83 12.80 15.32
N ASN A 170 9.85 13.69 15.47
CA ASN A 170 9.80 14.63 16.59
C ASN A 170 9.45 13.97 17.94
N ILE A 171 8.98 12.71 17.92
CA ILE A 171 8.40 11.99 19.05
C ILE A 171 9.28 10.81 19.46
N GLU A 172 9.74 10.03 18.49
CA GLU A 172 10.45 8.78 18.72
C GLU A 172 11.55 8.50 17.70
N ALA A 173 12.45 7.59 18.06
CA ALA A 173 13.39 6.99 17.13
C ALA A 173 13.00 5.53 16.92
N CYS A 174 12.90 5.10 15.66
CA CYS A 174 12.57 3.72 15.31
C CYS A 174 13.55 3.16 14.28
N MET A 175 13.79 1.86 14.39
CA MET A 175 14.55 1.10 13.40
C MET A 175 13.58 0.51 12.37
N ILE A 176 13.57 1.07 11.16
CA ILE A 176 12.75 0.54 10.05
C ILE A 176 13.28 -0.82 9.57
N GLY A 177 14.58 -1.07 9.77
CA GLY A 177 15.26 -2.31 9.41
C GLY A 177 16.34 -2.09 8.37
N LYS A 178 16.89 -3.19 7.84
CA LYS A 178 17.92 -3.14 6.81
C LYS A 178 17.34 -2.67 5.46
N PRO A 179 18.17 -2.05 4.60
CA PRO A 179 17.76 -1.75 3.22
C PRO A 179 17.25 -3.01 2.50
N ILE A 180 16.13 -2.89 1.79
CA ILE A 180 15.55 -3.97 0.96
C ILE A 180 15.64 -3.69 -0.54
N ASN A 181 16.50 -2.75 -0.94
CA ASN A 181 16.71 -2.42 -2.35
C ASN A 181 17.02 -3.65 -3.24
N HIS A 182 17.61 -4.71 -2.68
CA HIS A 182 17.87 -5.97 -3.39
C HIS A 182 16.62 -6.81 -3.67
N GLN A 183 15.52 -6.57 -2.94
CA GLN A 183 14.20 -7.20 -3.11
C GLN A 183 13.25 -6.32 -3.95
N ILE A 184 13.68 -5.11 -4.35
CA ILE A 184 12.88 -4.26 -5.23
C ILE A 184 13.37 -4.47 -6.66
N HIS A 185 12.52 -5.03 -7.51
CA HIS A 185 12.79 -5.18 -8.93
C HIS A 185 12.57 -3.84 -9.65
N THR A 186 11.37 -3.26 -9.53
CA THR A 186 11.03 -1.95 -10.11
C THR A 186 10.45 -1.02 -9.05
N PHE A 187 10.80 0.27 -9.13
CA PHE A 187 10.19 1.33 -8.35
C PHE A 187 9.68 2.44 -9.27
N VAL A 188 8.37 2.65 -9.29
CA VAL A 188 7.72 3.75 -10.03
C VAL A 188 7.19 4.76 -9.02
N GLY A 189 7.74 5.97 -9.04
CA GLY A 189 7.27 7.09 -8.22
C GLY A 189 6.53 8.13 -9.06
N ILE A 190 5.30 8.46 -8.70
CA ILE A 190 4.43 9.39 -9.44
C ILE A 190 4.21 10.65 -8.60
N ALA A 191 4.50 11.83 -9.16
CA ALA A 191 4.19 13.14 -8.58
C ALA A 191 4.71 13.38 -7.13
N ALA A 192 5.93 12.96 -6.85
CA ALA A 192 6.51 13.04 -5.50
C ALA A 192 7.27 14.34 -5.22
N ALA A 193 7.14 14.84 -3.99
CA ALA A 193 7.96 15.92 -3.45
C ALA A 193 9.35 15.43 -2.96
N ASN A 194 10.13 14.79 -3.84
CA ASN A 194 11.41 14.17 -3.46
C ASN A 194 12.46 15.16 -2.91
N TYR A 195 12.35 16.44 -3.30
CA TYR A 195 13.20 17.53 -2.83
C TYR A 195 12.47 18.44 -1.82
N GLY A 196 11.36 17.97 -1.25
CA GLY A 196 10.45 18.78 -0.46
C GLY A 196 9.48 19.59 -1.33
N LEU A 197 8.64 20.37 -0.66
CA LEU A 197 7.67 21.28 -1.29
C LEU A 197 8.14 22.72 -1.07
N CYS A 198 8.09 23.55 -2.10
CA CYS A 198 8.48 24.97 -1.98
C CYS A 198 7.66 25.74 -0.94
N SER A 199 6.42 25.31 -0.69
CA SER A 199 5.55 25.87 0.35
C SER A 199 6.01 25.52 1.78
N CYS A 200 6.82 24.47 1.95
CA CYS A 200 7.38 24.03 3.21
C CYS A 200 8.72 24.73 3.50
N ASN A 201 8.66 26.02 3.80
CA ASN A 201 9.82 26.76 4.31
C ASN A 201 10.04 26.53 5.81
N LYS A 202 11.12 27.09 6.37
CA LYS A 202 11.48 26.94 7.80
C LYS A 202 10.36 27.35 8.76
N GLU A 203 9.60 28.39 8.44
CA GLU A 203 8.50 28.85 9.28
C GLU A 203 7.31 27.88 9.20
N THR A 204 6.93 27.47 7.99
CA THR A 204 5.83 26.52 7.78
C THR A 204 6.15 25.16 8.41
N ALA A 205 7.38 24.67 8.29
CA ALA A 205 7.84 23.42 8.90
C ALA A 205 7.72 23.40 10.43
N ALA A 206 7.77 24.56 11.09
CA ALA A 206 7.61 24.67 12.54
C ALA A 206 6.13 24.60 13.00
N LYS A 207 5.18 24.81 12.09
CA LYS A 207 3.75 24.93 12.41
C LYS A 207 2.88 23.85 11.75
N VAL A 208 3.33 23.32 10.62
CA VAL A 208 2.60 22.38 9.77
C VAL A 208 3.33 21.05 9.79
N PRO A 209 2.79 20.03 10.48
CA PRO A 209 3.41 18.72 10.57
C PRO A 209 3.83 18.13 9.23
N ALA A 210 3.00 18.24 8.20
CA ALA A 210 3.30 17.71 6.86
C ALA A 210 4.53 18.36 6.18
N CYS A 211 4.97 19.52 6.67
CA CYS A 211 6.20 20.19 6.25
C CYS A 211 7.39 19.91 7.19
N GLY A 212 7.20 19.04 8.18
CA GLY A 212 8.18 18.71 9.20
C GLY A 212 9.46 18.10 8.62
N ILE A 213 10.54 18.23 9.38
CA ILE A 213 11.85 17.70 9.02
C ILE A 213 12.04 16.36 9.71
N MET A 214 12.08 15.28 8.93
CA MET A 214 12.44 13.95 9.43
C MET A 214 13.95 13.73 9.28
N VAL A 215 14.61 13.29 10.36
CA VAL A 215 16.04 12.97 10.33
C VAL A 215 16.22 11.46 10.14
N SER A 216 16.72 11.06 8.97
CA SER A 216 17.07 9.66 8.68
C SER A 216 18.59 9.43 8.79
N LYS A 217 19.03 8.40 9.52
CA LYS A 217 20.41 7.89 9.47
C LYS A 217 20.45 6.57 8.69
N ILE A 218 21.47 6.41 7.85
CA ILE A 218 21.70 5.18 7.10
C ILE A 218 22.09 4.09 8.09
N TYR A 219 21.51 2.89 7.93
CA TYR A 219 21.92 1.71 8.66
C TYR A 219 23.42 1.45 8.43
N ARG A 220 24.24 1.58 9.47
CA ARG A 220 25.61 1.05 9.45
C ARG A 220 25.60 -0.32 10.12
N THR A 221 26.40 -1.24 9.60
CA THR A 221 26.49 -2.63 10.11
C THR A 221 26.86 -2.74 11.59
N ASP A 222 27.32 -1.63 12.18
CA ASP A 222 27.75 -1.51 13.57
C ASP A 222 26.62 -1.04 14.52
N ASP A 223 25.45 -0.65 13.99
CA ASP A 223 24.28 -0.16 14.76
C ASP A 223 23.49 -1.31 15.43
N LYS A 224 24.17 -2.35 15.93
CA LYS A 224 23.56 -3.52 16.60
C LYS A 224 23.04 -3.26 18.02
N LYS A 225 23.04 -2.01 18.49
CA LYS A 225 22.50 -1.64 19.81
C LYS A 225 21.77 -0.31 19.74
N LEU A 226 20.45 -0.39 19.67
CA LEU A 226 19.52 0.55 20.28
C LEU A 226 18.61 -0.28 21.19
#